data_AF-M6Y0D1-F1
#
_entry.id   AF-M6Y0D1-F1
#
_cell.length_a   1.000
_cell.length_b   1.000
_cell.length_c   1.000
_cell.angle_alpha   90.00
_cell.angle_beta   90.00
_cell.angle_gamma   90.00
#
_symmetry.space_group_name_H-M   'P 1'
#
loop_
_entity.id
_entity.type
_entity.pdbx_description
1 polymer ?
#
loop_
_entity_poly.entity_id
_entity_poly.type
_entity_poly.pdbx_seq_one_letter_code
_entity_poly.pdbx_strand_id
1 'polypeptide(L)'
;MNPCYSSYQEYKTCFLNIINPIEHSNNLLERTNFSLNNVNLDKKLLNILGHSSVDIYPWELSEVEKYNLNWKSRPTFQSYISYTPWIDMQNNRFWNSQERPKFILWDTKLGIKSIDDRYLFNDEPISIVTILMNYKPVIQEFRHILLKLRNEPILIKHSPTHFFVNDSSIFNGKFNENIEVPISDSNCIIRVKIKFNYTLKGYLKNFLFRSDAQGIVFNFHHTPEKKFFRLIPKNSISGIWINPLITELNLYTLDIENILKTKHNVKSFMIITEDKKILKGFWSDPLKL
;
A
#
# COMPACT_ATOMS: atom_id res chain seq x y z
N MET A 1 -30.60 -21.78 10.55
CA MET A 1 -31.00 -21.33 9.19
C MET A 1 -30.34 -22.27 8.19
N ASN A 2 -31.10 -22.79 7.22
CA ASN A 2 -30.64 -23.83 6.31
C ASN A 2 -29.80 -23.21 5.18
N PRO A 3 -28.49 -23.48 5.06
CA PRO A 3 -27.60 -22.80 4.11
C PRO A 3 -28.03 -22.93 2.65
N CYS A 4 -28.71 -24.03 2.28
CA CYS A 4 -29.24 -24.24 0.94
C CYS A 4 -30.38 -23.28 0.55
N TYR A 5 -31.13 -22.74 1.52
CA TYR A 5 -32.22 -21.79 1.26
C TYR A 5 -31.69 -20.39 0.92
N SER A 6 -30.62 -19.96 1.60
CA SER A 6 -29.93 -18.69 1.30
C SER A 6 -29.37 -18.70 -0.12
N SER A 7 -28.66 -19.78 -0.49
CA SER A 7 -28.09 -19.91 -1.82
C SER A 7 -29.15 -19.93 -2.92
N TYR A 8 -30.29 -20.59 -2.72
CA TYR A 8 -31.36 -20.64 -3.72
C TYR A 8 -31.99 -19.26 -3.98
N GLN A 9 -32.24 -18.47 -2.93
CA GLN A 9 -32.78 -17.12 -3.09
C GLN A 9 -31.76 -16.18 -3.75
N GLU A 10 -30.47 -16.34 -3.45
CA GLU A 10 -29.38 -15.61 -4.11
C GLU A 10 -29.30 -15.95 -5.61
N TYR A 11 -29.39 -17.23 -5.99
CA TYR A 11 -29.42 -17.65 -7.40
C TYR A 11 -30.65 -17.16 -8.13
N LYS A 12 -31.84 -17.25 -7.51
CA LYS A 12 -33.08 -16.73 -8.09
C LYS A 12 -32.97 -15.22 -8.33
N THR A 13 -32.44 -14.48 -7.37
CA THR A 13 -32.23 -13.03 -7.49
C THR A 13 -31.23 -12.71 -8.61
N CYS A 14 -30.11 -13.43 -8.70
CA CYS A 14 -29.16 -13.27 -9.79
C CYS A 14 -29.79 -13.55 -11.15
N PHE A 15 -30.56 -14.64 -11.27
CA PHE A 15 -31.26 -14.99 -12.50
C PHE A 15 -32.29 -13.92 -12.90
N LEU A 16 -33.07 -13.41 -11.94
CA LEU A 16 -34.02 -12.31 -12.16
C LEU A 16 -33.31 -11.03 -12.64
N ASN A 17 -32.17 -10.70 -12.04
CA ASN A 17 -31.36 -9.54 -12.46
C ASN A 17 -30.83 -9.68 -13.90
N ILE A 18 -30.52 -10.90 -14.34
CA ILE A 18 -30.05 -11.18 -15.70
C ILE A 18 -31.19 -11.00 -16.71
N ILE A 19 -32.40 -11.48 -16.40
CA ILE A 19 -33.54 -11.42 -17.34
C ILE A 19 -34.24 -10.05 -17.34
N ASN A 20 -34.11 -9.25 -16.27
CA ASN A 20 -34.62 -7.88 -16.18
C ASN A 20 -33.50 -6.85 -15.96
N PRO A 21 -32.59 -6.67 -16.94
CA PRO A 21 -31.39 -5.85 -16.75
C PRO A 21 -31.69 -4.37 -16.51
N ILE A 22 -32.78 -3.83 -17.07
CA ILE A 22 -33.19 -2.43 -16.90
C ILE A 22 -33.64 -2.17 -15.45
N GLU A 23 -34.54 -3.01 -14.93
CA GLU A 23 -35.02 -2.92 -13.55
C GLU A 23 -33.87 -3.09 -12.56
N HIS A 24 -32.98 -4.05 -12.82
CA HIS A 24 -31.79 -4.25 -12.02
C HIS A 24 -30.88 -3.01 -12.03
N SER A 25 -30.64 -2.42 -13.20
CA SER A 25 -29.84 -1.19 -13.33
C SER A 25 -30.45 -0.03 -12.55
N ASN A 26 -31.78 0.16 -12.61
CA ASN A 26 -32.45 1.22 -11.85
C ASN A 26 -32.31 1.01 -10.34
N ASN A 27 -32.47 -0.23 -9.86
CA ASN A 27 -32.26 -0.57 -8.46
C ASN A 27 -30.82 -0.30 -8.01
N LEU A 28 -29.83 -0.64 -8.84
CA LEU A 28 -28.42 -0.34 -8.55
C LEU A 28 -28.15 1.17 -8.46
N LEU A 29 -28.76 1.98 -9.32
CA LEU A 29 -28.66 3.44 -9.27
C LEU A 29 -29.28 4.01 -7.99
N GLU A 30 -30.47 3.55 -7.60
CA GLU A 30 -31.11 3.97 -6.34
C GLU A 30 -30.24 3.62 -5.12
N ARG A 31 -29.71 2.38 -5.06
CA ARG A 31 -28.81 1.95 -3.98
C ARG A 31 -27.51 2.74 -3.95
N THR A 32 -26.97 3.08 -5.13
CA THR A 32 -25.78 3.92 -5.25
C THR A 32 -26.07 5.32 -4.70
N ASN A 33 -27.16 5.96 -5.15
CA ASN A 33 -27.58 7.28 -4.67
C ASN A 33 -27.79 7.29 -3.15
N PHE A 34 -28.45 6.26 -2.61
CA PHE A 34 -28.62 6.11 -1.17
C PHE A 34 -27.27 5.97 -0.44
N SER A 35 -26.34 5.18 -0.96
CA SER A 35 -25.01 4.97 -0.37
C SER A 35 -24.16 6.25 -0.38
N LEU A 36 -24.25 7.03 -1.46
CA LEU A 36 -23.58 8.32 -1.61
C LEU A 36 -24.09 9.37 -0.61
N ASN A 37 -25.25 9.21 0.01
CA ASN A 37 -25.70 10.10 1.09
C ASN A 37 -24.87 9.96 2.38
N ASN A 38 -24.20 8.82 2.56
CA ASN A 38 -23.33 8.57 3.72
C ASN A 38 -21.87 8.96 3.46
N VAL A 39 -21.54 9.38 2.24
CA VAL A 39 -20.21 9.86 1.87
C VAL A 39 -20.11 11.33 2.25
N ASN A 40 -19.10 11.66 3.07
CA ASN A 40 -18.89 13.02 3.54
C ASN A 40 -17.42 13.40 3.50
N LEU A 41 -17.12 14.49 2.81
CA LEU A 41 -15.83 15.19 2.82
C LEU A 41 -15.96 16.52 3.54
N ASP A 42 -14.94 16.85 4.33
CA ASP A 42 -14.91 18.12 5.06
C ASP A 42 -14.94 19.32 4.11
N LYS A 43 -15.74 20.34 4.44
CA LYS A 43 -15.90 21.53 3.60
C LYS A 43 -14.58 22.29 3.39
N LYS A 44 -13.67 22.29 4.36
CA LYS A 44 -12.36 22.92 4.21
C LYS A 44 -11.52 22.20 3.15
N LEU A 45 -11.56 20.86 3.12
CA LEU A 45 -10.89 20.07 2.09
C LEU A 45 -11.44 20.41 0.71
N LEU A 46 -12.76 20.43 0.57
CA LEU A 46 -13.44 20.78 -0.68
C LEU A 46 -13.09 22.20 -1.15
N ASN A 47 -13.03 23.16 -0.22
CA ASN A 47 -12.65 24.54 -0.53
C ASN A 47 -11.19 24.65 -1.03
N ILE A 48 -10.26 23.87 -0.46
CA ILE A 48 -8.86 23.86 -0.90
C ILE A 48 -8.70 23.14 -2.25
N LEU A 49 -9.42 22.03 -2.44
CA LEU A 49 -9.45 21.28 -3.70
C LEU A 49 -9.99 22.16 -4.84
N GLY A 50 -11.13 22.83 -4.61
CA GLY A 50 -11.86 23.55 -5.65
C GLY A 50 -12.08 22.65 -6.87
N HIS A 51 -11.74 23.14 -8.07
CA HIS A 51 -11.75 22.35 -9.31
C HIS A 51 -10.38 21.80 -9.72
N SER A 52 -9.40 21.81 -8.80
CA SER A 52 -8.06 21.28 -9.09
C SER A 52 -8.10 19.77 -9.31
N SER A 53 -7.19 19.26 -10.17
CA SER A 53 -7.06 17.82 -10.38
C SER A 53 -6.66 17.09 -9.09
N VAL A 54 -7.32 15.97 -8.82
CA VAL A 54 -7.11 15.14 -7.64
C VAL A 54 -7.09 13.66 -8.01
N ASP A 55 -6.26 12.87 -7.35
CA ASP A 55 -6.41 11.41 -7.29
C ASP A 55 -6.75 10.99 -5.86
N ILE A 56 -7.41 9.83 -5.73
CA ILE A 56 -7.74 9.26 -4.41
C ILE A 56 -6.72 8.19 -4.07
N TYR A 57 -6.18 8.25 -2.86
CA TYR A 57 -5.30 7.22 -2.33
C TYR A 57 -5.85 6.76 -0.98
N PRO A 58 -5.82 5.46 -0.65
CA PRO A 58 -5.46 4.34 -1.52
C PRO A 58 -6.61 3.75 -2.37
N TRP A 59 -7.89 4.00 -2.09
CA TRP A 59 -9.01 3.34 -2.82
C TRP A 59 -10.43 3.96 -2.76
N GLU A 60 -10.71 5.04 -2.00
CA GLU A 60 -12.09 5.50 -1.70
C GLU A 60 -12.75 6.30 -2.83
N LEU A 61 -13.22 5.62 -3.88
CA LEU A 61 -13.77 6.28 -5.09
C LEU A 61 -15.13 6.94 -4.91
N SER A 62 -15.90 6.60 -3.87
CA SER A 62 -17.26 7.12 -3.71
C SER A 62 -17.28 8.66 -3.55
N GLU A 63 -16.19 9.22 -3.05
CA GLU A 63 -15.98 10.66 -2.88
C GLU A 63 -15.85 11.41 -4.21
N VAL A 64 -15.28 10.77 -5.23
CA VAL A 64 -15.18 11.34 -6.58
C VAL A 64 -16.57 11.58 -7.15
N GLU A 65 -17.42 10.56 -7.07
CA GLU A 65 -18.80 10.62 -7.58
C GLU A 65 -19.64 11.61 -6.78
N LYS A 66 -19.61 11.52 -5.44
CA LYS A 66 -20.43 12.37 -4.56
C LYS A 66 -20.19 13.87 -4.77
N TYR A 67 -18.93 14.25 -4.95
CA TYR A 67 -18.51 15.65 -5.01
C TYR A 67 -18.11 16.11 -6.42
N ASN A 68 -18.31 15.26 -7.44
CA ASN A 68 -17.92 15.52 -8.82
C ASN A 68 -16.49 16.06 -8.93
N LEU A 69 -15.57 15.38 -8.24
CA LEU A 69 -14.17 15.82 -8.17
C LEU A 69 -13.53 15.74 -9.57
N ASN A 70 -12.61 16.66 -9.87
CA ASN A 70 -11.80 16.61 -11.09
C ASN A 70 -10.77 15.47 -10.98
N TRP A 71 -11.25 14.24 -11.14
CA TRP A 71 -10.48 13.04 -10.86
C TRP A 71 -9.51 12.72 -12.00
N LYS A 72 -8.22 12.75 -11.68
CA LYS A 72 -7.14 12.28 -12.54
C LYS A 72 -6.61 10.96 -12.00
N SER A 73 -7.17 9.87 -12.49
CA SER A 73 -6.88 8.52 -12.03
C SER A 73 -5.51 8.01 -12.47
N ARG A 74 -4.78 7.37 -11.56
CA ARG A 74 -3.62 6.54 -11.91
C ARG A 74 -4.07 5.22 -12.57
N PRO A 75 -3.21 4.56 -13.39
CA PRO A 75 -3.58 3.33 -14.10
C PRO A 75 -4.17 2.24 -13.21
N THR A 76 -3.65 2.11 -11.99
CA THR A 76 -4.13 1.18 -10.96
C THR A 76 -4.64 1.98 -9.76
N PHE A 77 -5.90 2.41 -9.84
CA PHE A 77 -6.52 3.35 -8.91
C PHE A 77 -6.78 2.82 -7.50
N GLN A 78 -6.69 1.50 -7.30
CA GLN A 78 -6.76 0.86 -5.99
C GLN A 78 -5.39 0.30 -5.63
N SER A 79 -4.71 0.87 -4.63
CA SER A 79 -3.32 0.51 -4.34
C SER A 79 -3.11 -0.98 -4.01
N TYR A 80 -4.09 -1.61 -3.36
CA TYR A 80 -4.00 -3.00 -2.94
C TYR A 80 -3.94 -4.02 -4.10
N ILE A 81 -4.29 -3.61 -5.33
CA ILE A 81 -4.17 -4.44 -6.54
C ILE A 81 -2.85 -4.23 -7.30
N SER A 82 -1.96 -3.34 -6.85
CA SER A 82 -0.60 -3.17 -7.37
C SER A 82 0.36 -4.28 -6.91
N TYR A 83 -0.08 -5.53 -6.93
CA TYR A 83 0.62 -6.67 -6.31
C TYR A 83 1.80 -7.22 -7.12
N THR A 84 2.21 -6.55 -8.21
CA THR A 84 3.41 -6.90 -8.98
C THR A 84 4.26 -5.66 -9.28
N PRO A 85 5.59 -5.81 -9.47
CA PRO A 85 6.46 -4.69 -9.79
C PRO A 85 6.06 -3.99 -11.09
N TRP A 86 5.55 -4.73 -12.08
CA TRP A 86 5.14 -4.14 -13.35
C TRP A 86 3.91 -3.23 -13.19
N ILE A 87 2.93 -3.63 -12.38
CA ILE A 87 1.73 -2.83 -12.10
C ILE A 87 2.10 -1.57 -11.33
N ASP A 88 2.86 -1.72 -10.23
CA ASP A 88 3.37 -0.59 -9.43
C ASP A 88 4.19 0.38 -10.30
N MET A 89 5.02 -0.15 -11.22
CA MET A 89 5.78 0.69 -12.16
C MET A 89 4.89 1.55 -13.08
N GLN A 90 3.69 1.09 -13.46
CA GLN A 90 2.78 1.91 -14.26
C GLN A 90 2.25 3.10 -13.46
N ASN A 91 1.90 2.88 -12.19
CA ASN A 91 1.54 3.96 -11.28
C ASN A 91 2.73 4.90 -11.04
N ASN A 92 3.93 4.37 -10.84
CA ASN A 92 5.14 5.16 -10.67
C ASN A 92 5.42 6.07 -11.87
N ARG A 93 5.20 5.58 -13.11
CA ARG A 93 5.31 6.39 -14.33
C ARG A 93 4.27 7.51 -14.36
N PHE A 94 3.02 7.22 -13.98
CA PHE A 94 1.98 8.23 -13.86
C PHE A 94 2.35 9.33 -12.87
N TRP A 95 2.83 8.96 -11.68
CA TRP A 95 3.23 9.92 -10.64
C TRP A 95 4.43 10.80 -11.03
N ASN A 96 5.27 10.35 -11.96
CA ASN A 96 6.38 11.15 -12.52
C ASN A 96 5.99 11.94 -13.78
N SER A 97 4.82 11.66 -14.37
CA SER A 97 4.38 12.28 -15.62
C SER A 97 3.80 13.68 -15.41
N GLN A 98 3.57 14.41 -16.51
CA GLN A 98 2.83 15.68 -16.49
C GLN A 98 1.33 15.49 -16.21
N GLU A 99 0.80 14.27 -16.34
CA GLU A 99 -0.61 13.97 -16.10
C GLU A 99 -0.98 13.82 -14.62
N ARG A 100 0.02 13.75 -13.73
CA ARG A 100 -0.20 13.62 -12.28
C ARG A 100 -1.13 14.73 -11.74
N PRO A 101 -1.99 14.42 -10.76
CA PRO A 101 -2.92 15.41 -10.20
C PRO A 101 -2.19 16.48 -9.39
N LYS A 102 -2.82 17.64 -9.21
CA LYS A 102 -2.31 18.67 -8.30
C LYS A 102 -2.44 18.26 -6.83
N PHE A 103 -3.44 17.45 -6.51
CA PHE A 103 -3.71 16.96 -5.17
C PHE A 103 -3.82 15.44 -5.11
N ILE A 104 -3.51 14.87 -3.94
CA ILE A 104 -3.90 13.51 -3.57
C ILE A 104 -4.77 13.62 -2.33
N LEU A 105 -5.99 13.08 -2.41
CA LEU A 105 -6.85 12.93 -1.26
C LEU A 105 -6.57 11.57 -0.62
N TRP A 106 -5.89 11.59 0.53
CA TRP A 106 -5.44 10.39 1.22
C TRP A 106 -6.44 9.99 2.30
N ASP A 107 -7.16 8.89 2.08
CA ASP A 107 -8.04 8.26 3.05
C ASP A 107 -7.22 7.57 4.16
N THR A 108 -7.53 7.90 5.40
CA THR A 108 -6.87 7.37 6.60
C THR A 108 -7.73 6.34 7.34
N LYS A 109 -8.84 5.89 6.75
CA LYS A 109 -9.78 4.91 7.34
C LYS A 109 -9.14 3.68 7.94
N LEU A 110 -8.14 3.10 7.28
CA LEU A 110 -7.39 1.93 7.77
C LEU A 110 -6.04 2.30 8.41
N GLY A 111 -5.76 3.59 8.58
CA GLY A 111 -4.49 4.09 9.07
C GLY A 111 -3.33 3.58 8.22
N ILE A 112 -2.34 2.97 8.87
CA ILE A 112 -1.15 2.42 8.20
C ILE A 112 -1.38 1.06 7.54
N LYS A 113 -2.59 0.49 7.63
CA LYS A 113 -2.93 -0.82 7.08
C LYS A 113 -3.64 -0.69 5.74
N SER A 114 -3.48 -1.73 4.93
CA SER A 114 -4.29 -1.99 3.74
C SER A 114 -5.07 -3.30 3.91
N ILE A 115 -5.75 -3.73 2.84
CA ILE A 115 -6.49 -5.00 2.79
C ILE A 115 -5.58 -6.17 3.20
N ASP A 116 -6.15 -7.12 3.94
CA ASP A 116 -5.45 -8.29 4.50
C ASP A 116 -4.30 -7.96 5.47
N ASP A 117 -4.43 -6.88 6.26
CA ASP A 117 -3.40 -6.44 7.23
C ASP A 117 -2.03 -6.21 6.59
N ARG A 118 -1.99 -5.80 5.31
CA ARG A 118 -0.75 -5.37 4.64
C ARG A 118 -0.34 -4.00 5.16
N TYR A 119 0.96 -3.71 5.12
CA TYR A 119 1.44 -2.37 5.42
C TYR A 119 1.19 -1.46 4.21
N LEU A 120 0.47 -0.35 4.39
CA LEU A 120 0.01 0.50 3.29
C LEU A 120 1.17 1.03 2.43
N PHE A 121 2.30 1.38 3.05
CA PHE A 121 3.50 1.85 2.34
C PHE A 121 4.21 0.74 1.55
N ASN A 122 3.78 -0.52 1.70
CA ASN A 122 4.32 -1.67 0.98
C ASN A 122 3.36 -2.25 -0.07
N ASP A 123 2.16 -1.68 -0.25
CA ASP A 123 1.28 -2.06 -1.37
C ASP A 123 1.92 -1.69 -2.72
N GLU A 124 2.49 -0.48 -2.78
CA GLU A 124 3.14 0.09 -3.97
C GLU A 124 4.56 0.59 -3.62
N PRO A 125 5.51 -0.31 -3.31
CA PRO A 125 6.82 0.09 -2.79
C PRO A 125 7.58 1.06 -3.71
N ILE A 126 7.37 1.01 -5.04
CA ILE A 126 7.99 1.95 -5.97
C ILE A 126 7.24 3.29 -5.92
N SER A 127 5.93 3.26 -6.15
CA SER A 127 5.11 4.47 -6.26
C SER A 127 5.06 5.29 -4.98
N ILE A 128 5.06 4.66 -3.80
CA ILE A 128 4.97 5.36 -2.52
C ILE A 128 6.11 6.37 -2.33
N VAL A 129 7.33 6.01 -2.75
CA VAL A 129 8.50 6.89 -2.65
C VAL A 129 8.33 8.08 -3.57
N THR A 130 7.88 7.84 -4.80
CA THR A 130 7.60 8.91 -5.77
C THR A 130 6.50 9.85 -5.29
N ILE A 131 5.42 9.33 -4.69
CA ILE A 131 4.35 10.13 -4.09
C ILE A 131 4.94 11.04 -2.99
N LEU A 132 5.66 10.46 -2.04
CA LEU A 132 6.21 11.19 -0.89
C LEU A 132 7.27 12.25 -1.29
N MET A 133 8.01 12.01 -2.37
CA MET A 133 8.97 12.98 -2.92
C MET A 133 8.31 14.14 -3.66
N ASN A 134 7.22 13.87 -4.39
CA ASN A 134 6.56 14.87 -5.23
C ASN A 134 5.47 15.65 -4.51
N TYR A 135 4.88 15.10 -3.44
CA TYR A 135 3.76 15.70 -2.74
C TYR A 135 4.13 16.03 -1.29
N LYS A 136 3.40 16.99 -0.70
CA LYS A 136 3.49 17.32 0.72
C LYS A 136 2.10 17.41 1.34
N PRO A 137 1.90 16.91 2.56
CA PRO A 137 0.63 17.11 3.26
C PRO A 137 0.42 18.60 3.55
N VAL A 138 -0.81 19.08 3.39
CA VAL A 138 -1.15 20.50 3.60
C VAL A 138 -2.27 20.73 4.60
N ILE A 139 -3.21 19.78 4.72
CA ILE A 139 -4.29 19.83 5.71
C ILE A 139 -4.74 18.40 6.02
N GLN A 140 -5.18 18.19 7.25
CA GLN A 140 -5.79 16.95 7.70
C GLN A 140 -7.12 17.31 8.35
N GLU A 141 -8.20 16.70 7.87
CA GLU A 141 -9.53 16.85 8.43
C GLU A 141 -10.17 15.46 8.54
N PHE A 142 -10.60 15.12 9.75
CA PHE A 142 -11.20 13.82 10.06
C PHE A 142 -10.40 12.62 9.52
N ARG A 143 -10.90 11.96 8.47
CA ARG A 143 -10.35 10.74 7.87
C ARG A 143 -9.52 10.99 6.62
N HIS A 144 -9.14 12.24 6.37
CA HIS A 144 -8.47 12.61 5.15
C HIS A 144 -7.25 13.48 5.42
N ILE A 145 -6.18 13.19 4.70
CA ILE A 145 -5.03 14.07 4.58
C ILE A 145 -4.97 14.51 3.13
N LEU A 146 -4.97 15.81 2.89
CA LEU A 146 -4.78 16.36 1.56
C LEU A 146 -3.30 16.59 1.32
N LEU A 147 -2.75 15.98 0.27
CA LEU A 147 -1.40 16.21 -0.17
C LEU A 147 -1.43 17.08 -1.42
N LYS A 148 -0.54 18.06 -1.48
CA LYS A 148 -0.38 18.97 -2.60
C LYS A 148 0.94 18.69 -3.31
N LEU A 149 0.90 18.71 -4.65
CA LEU A 149 2.11 18.65 -5.46
C LEU A 149 3.08 19.77 -5.07
N ARG A 150 4.34 19.42 -4.85
CA ARG A 150 5.41 20.36 -4.56
C ARG A 150 5.77 21.12 -5.85
N ASN A 151 6.20 22.37 -5.69
CA ASN A 151 6.73 23.14 -6.83
C ASN A 151 8.03 22.49 -7.33
N GLU A 152 8.88 22.06 -6.38
CA GLU A 152 10.10 21.31 -6.65
C GLU A 152 10.04 19.97 -5.90
N PRO A 153 10.30 18.84 -6.58
CA PRO A 153 10.35 17.54 -5.92
C PRO A 153 11.53 17.47 -4.96
N ILE A 154 11.39 16.68 -3.90
CA ILE A 154 12.54 16.37 -3.04
C ILE A 154 13.48 15.47 -3.82
N LEU A 155 14.71 15.94 -4.03
CA LEU A 155 15.74 15.19 -4.73
C LEU A 155 16.40 14.21 -3.76
N ILE A 156 16.42 12.94 -4.14
CA ILE A 156 17.28 11.97 -3.46
C ILE A 156 18.71 12.30 -3.91
N LYS A 157 19.53 12.79 -2.97
CA LYS A 157 20.90 13.25 -3.25
C LYS A 157 21.82 12.15 -3.79
N HIS A 158 21.48 10.89 -3.53
CA HIS A 158 22.23 9.72 -3.99
C HIS A 158 21.28 8.69 -4.59
N SER A 159 21.72 7.96 -5.61
CA SER A 159 21.01 6.74 -6.00
C SER A 159 20.88 5.81 -4.79
N PRO A 160 19.84 4.95 -4.70
CA PRO A 160 19.69 4.03 -3.59
C PRO A 160 21.02 3.35 -3.30
N THR A 161 21.60 3.63 -2.13
CA THR A 161 22.90 3.09 -1.75
C THR A 161 22.66 1.79 -1.03
N HIS A 162 23.25 0.71 -1.55
CA HIS A 162 23.23 -0.57 -0.87
C HIS A 162 24.19 -0.46 0.34
N PHE A 163 23.69 -0.62 1.56
CA PHE A 163 24.50 -0.57 2.78
C PHE A 163 24.80 -1.98 3.29
N PHE A 164 26.07 -2.22 3.63
CA PHE A 164 26.57 -3.52 4.06
C PHE A 164 27.22 -3.46 5.45
N VAL A 165 26.88 -4.44 6.28
CA VAL A 165 27.74 -4.94 7.36
C VAL A 165 28.19 -6.33 6.88
N ASN A 166 29.32 -6.38 6.17
CA ASN A 166 29.99 -7.57 5.64
C ASN A 166 29.40 -8.16 4.32
N ASP A 167 30.32 -8.54 3.44
CA ASP A 167 30.17 -8.71 1.98
C ASP A 167 29.01 -9.59 1.45
N SER A 168 28.60 -9.23 0.23
CA SER A 168 27.63 -9.84 -0.71
C SER A 168 26.17 -9.39 -0.62
N SER A 169 25.69 -8.81 -1.73
CA SER A 169 24.40 -8.15 -2.03
C SER A 169 23.13 -8.99 -1.86
N ILE A 170 23.24 -10.19 -1.30
CA ILE A 170 22.18 -11.17 -1.27
C ILE A 170 22.33 -12.02 0.00
N PHE A 171 21.61 -11.65 1.05
CA PHE A 171 21.55 -12.48 2.26
C PHE A 171 20.59 -13.65 2.06
N ASN A 172 21.08 -14.87 2.29
CA ASN A 172 20.26 -16.07 2.36
C ASN A 172 19.53 -16.13 3.71
N GLY A 173 18.28 -15.67 3.73
CA GLY A 173 17.45 -15.66 4.92
C GLY A 173 16.68 -16.96 5.12
N LYS A 174 16.58 -17.36 6.39
CA LYS A 174 15.68 -18.43 6.85
C LYS A 174 14.42 -17.81 7.45
N PHE A 175 13.30 -18.49 7.25
CA PHE A 175 12.03 -18.07 7.84
C PHE A 175 12.06 -18.18 9.36
N ASN A 176 11.42 -17.22 10.01
CA ASN A 176 11.32 -17.11 11.46
C ASN A 176 12.65 -16.82 12.18
N GLU A 177 13.65 -16.34 11.45
CA GLU A 177 14.89 -15.82 12.02
C GLU A 177 14.88 -14.29 11.95
N ASN A 178 15.43 -13.64 12.98
CA ASN A 178 15.54 -12.19 13.02
C ASN A 178 16.69 -11.74 12.11
N ILE A 179 16.40 -10.76 11.26
CA ILE A 179 17.37 -10.04 10.45
C ILE A 179 17.48 -8.64 11.04
N GLU A 180 18.70 -8.27 11.46
CA GLU A 180 18.97 -6.94 12.01
C GLU A 180 18.80 -5.87 10.92
N VAL A 181 18.14 -4.78 11.28
CA VAL A 181 18.07 -3.60 10.42
C VAL A 181 19.37 -2.82 10.64
N PRO A 182 20.14 -2.49 9.59
CA PRO A 182 21.37 -1.76 9.77
C PRO A 182 21.09 -0.40 10.40
N ILE A 183 21.86 -0.07 11.45
CA ILE A 183 21.79 1.26 12.07
C ILE A 183 22.44 2.23 11.09
N SER A 184 21.64 3.02 10.40
CA SER A 184 22.12 4.12 9.57
C SER A 184 22.02 5.46 10.30
N ASP A 185 22.71 6.47 9.77
CA ASP A 185 22.60 7.85 10.22
C ASP A 185 21.14 8.34 10.18
N SER A 186 20.78 9.23 11.11
CA SER A 186 19.53 9.99 11.04
C SER A 186 19.47 10.74 9.70
N ASN A 187 18.36 10.63 8.96
CA ASN A 187 18.10 11.16 7.60
C ASN A 187 18.17 10.14 6.46
N CYS A 188 17.65 8.93 6.65
CA CYS A 188 17.44 8.02 5.52
C CYS A 188 16.22 7.12 5.69
N ILE A 189 15.79 6.54 4.59
CA ILE A 189 14.77 5.49 4.59
C ILE A 189 15.45 4.18 4.20
N ILE A 190 15.26 3.15 5.02
CA ILE A 190 15.75 1.80 4.76
C ILE A 190 14.61 0.97 4.17
N ARG A 191 14.91 0.35 3.04
CA ARG A 191 14.06 -0.59 2.31
C ARG A 191 14.79 -1.91 2.13
N VAL A 192 14.06 -2.97 1.81
CA VAL A 192 14.65 -4.28 1.52
C VAL A 192 13.93 -4.96 0.37
N LYS A 193 14.68 -5.43 -0.63
CA LYS A 193 14.13 -6.30 -1.68
C LYS A 193 14.09 -7.72 -1.16
N ILE A 194 12.95 -8.39 -1.23
CA ILE A 194 12.82 -9.78 -0.77
C ILE A 194 12.38 -10.65 -1.94
N LYS A 195 13.18 -11.67 -2.26
CA LYS A 195 12.86 -12.68 -3.26
C LYS A 195 12.65 -14.04 -2.59
N PHE A 196 11.44 -14.58 -2.69
CA PHE A 196 11.10 -15.89 -2.13
C PHE A 196 11.51 -17.01 -3.09
N ASN A 197 12.15 -18.06 -2.56
CA ASN A 197 12.50 -19.26 -3.33
C ASN A 197 11.54 -20.41 -3.01
N TYR A 198 10.91 -20.94 -4.05
CA TYR A 198 10.03 -22.09 -3.94
C TYR A 198 10.79 -23.39 -4.23
N THR A 199 10.36 -24.48 -3.58
CA THR A 199 10.74 -25.84 -3.99
C THR A 199 10.03 -26.22 -5.30
N LEU A 200 10.46 -27.28 -5.98
CA LEU A 200 9.77 -27.78 -7.18
C LEU A 200 8.28 -28.10 -6.90
N LYS A 201 8.01 -28.79 -5.78
CA LYS A 201 6.64 -29.03 -5.30
C LYS A 201 5.90 -27.72 -5.01
N GLY A 202 6.62 -26.74 -4.46
CA GLY A 202 6.11 -25.40 -4.20
C GLY A 202 5.72 -24.63 -5.46
N TYR A 203 6.50 -24.71 -6.53
CA TYR A 203 6.16 -24.12 -7.82
C TYR A 203 4.87 -24.73 -8.38
N LEU A 204 4.72 -26.06 -8.32
CA LEU A 204 3.52 -26.73 -8.80
C LEU A 204 2.28 -26.37 -7.96
N LYS A 205 2.40 -26.34 -6.62
CA LYS A 205 1.30 -25.89 -5.75
C LYS A 205 0.95 -24.43 -6.02
N ASN A 206 1.92 -23.54 -6.18
CA ASN A 206 1.68 -22.12 -6.47
C ASN A 206 1.07 -21.89 -7.87
N PHE A 207 1.27 -22.81 -8.81
CA PHE A 207 0.61 -22.77 -10.11
C PHE A 207 -0.86 -23.21 -10.02
N LEU A 208 -1.14 -24.27 -9.27
CA LEU A 208 -2.49 -24.85 -9.14
C LEU A 208 -3.36 -24.14 -8.09
N PHE A 209 -2.76 -23.56 -7.06
CA PHE A 209 -3.42 -22.98 -5.88
C PHE A 209 -2.81 -21.63 -5.52
N ARG A 210 -3.59 -20.78 -4.82
CA ARG A 210 -3.05 -19.53 -4.26
C ARG A 210 -2.01 -19.86 -3.18
N SER A 211 -0.84 -19.20 -3.22
CA SER A 211 0.21 -19.39 -2.21
C SER A 211 -0.25 -18.96 -0.83
N ASP A 212 0.23 -19.66 0.19
CA ASP A 212 0.00 -19.34 1.60
C ASP A 212 0.48 -17.92 1.94
N ALA A 213 -0.08 -17.30 2.97
CA ALA A 213 0.31 -15.95 3.37
C ALA A 213 1.76 -15.94 3.88
N GLN A 214 2.58 -15.06 3.32
CA GLN A 214 3.85 -14.66 3.93
C GLN A 214 3.64 -13.32 4.61
N GLY A 215 4.37 -13.09 5.70
CA GLY A 215 4.32 -11.81 6.38
C GLY A 215 5.66 -11.42 6.96
N ILE A 216 5.70 -10.19 7.45
CA ILE A 216 6.86 -9.59 8.11
C ILE A 216 6.46 -9.20 9.53
N VAL A 217 7.32 -9.51 10.48
CA VAL A 217 7.19 -9.10 11.87
C VAL A 217 8.33 -8.14 12.17
N PHE A 218 8.01 -6.94 12.65
CA PHE A 218 8.97 -5.93 13.07
C PHE A 218 9.15 -5.97 14.59
N ASN A 219 10.41 -5.98 15.04
CA ASN A 219 10.80 -5.81 16.44
C ASN A 219 11.45 -4.42 16.62
N PHE A 220 11.11 -3.70 17.68
CA PHE A 220 11.57 -2.33 17.90
C PHE A 220 12.72 -2.25 18.94
N HIS A 221 13.48 -1.15 18.93
CA HIS A 221 14.63 -0.97 19.84
C HIS A 221 14.24 -0.81 21.32
N HIS A 222 13.12 -0.16 21.60
CA HIS A 222 12.78 0.32 22.96
C HIS A 222 11.41 -0.18 23.46
N THR A 223 10.79 -1.11 22.75
CA THR A 223 9.51 -1.70 23.17
C THR A 223 9.50 -3.20 22.85
N PRO A 224 8.88 -4.02 23.72
CA PRO A 224 8.64 -5.44 23.43
C PRO A 224 7.52 -5.65 22.41
N GLU A 225 6.80 -4.59 22.01
CA GLU A 225 5.76 -4.65 20.99
C GLU A 225 6.33 -5.22 19.68
N LYS A 226 5.51 -6.01 18.98
CA LYS A 226 5.80 -6.49 17.63
C LYS A 226 4.68 -6.10 16.71
N LYS A 227 5.01 -5.68 15.49
CA LYS A 227 4.01 -5.41 14.45
C LYS A 227 4.11 -6.42 13.33
N PHE A 228 3.00 -7.08 13.05
CA PHE A 228 2.85 -8.00 11.93
C PHE A 228 2.18 -7.30 10.76
N PHE A 229 2.69 -7.55 9.55
CA PHE A 229 2.01 -7.21 8.31
C PHE A 229 2.12 -8.34 7.30
N ARG A 230 1.06 -8.55 6.53
CA ARG A 230 1.10 -9.46 5.39
C ARG A 230 1.97 -8.87 4.28
N LEU A 231 2.73 -9.72 3.60
CA LEU A 231 3.54 -9.38 2.44
C LEU A 231 2.88 -9.82 1.14
N ILE A 232 3.26 -9.14 0.06
CA ILE A 232 3.01 -9.57 -1.31
C ILE A 232 4.32 -10.10 -1.89
N PRO A 233 4.55 -11.43 -1.92
CA PRO A 233 5.83 -11.98 -2.36
C PRO A 233 6.29 -11.48 -3.71
N LYS A 234 5.36 -11.39 -4.67
CA LYS A 234 5.64 -10.95 -6.04
C LYS A 234 6.12 -9.50 -6.11
N ASN A 235 5.58 -8.60 -5.29
CA ASN A 235 6.00 -7.19 -5.28
C ASN A 235 7.12 -6.90 -4.27
N SER A 236 7.47 -7.85 -3.40
CA SER A 236 8.50 -7.63 -2.38
C SER A 236 9.90 -7.40 -2.97
N ILE A 237 10.13 -7.83 -4.21
CA ILE A 237 11.38 -7.56 -4.96
C ILE A 237 11.54 -6.10 -5.39
N SER A 238 10.48 -5.29 -5.27
CA SER A 238 10.49 -3.85 -5.54
C SER A 238 11.12 -3.04 -4.42
N GLY A 239 11.46 -3.66 -3.29
CA GLY A 239 12.08 -3.02 -2.14
C GLY A 239 11.03 -2.49 -1.18
N ILE A 240 10.58 -3.30 -0.21
CA ILE A 240 9.58 -2.89 0.78
C ILE A 240 10.20 -1.94 1.82
N TRP A 241 9.42 -1.01 2.33
CA TRP A 241 9.77 -0.11 3.42
C TRP A 241 9.90 -0.89 4.73
N ILE A 242 11.01 -0.67 5.45
CA ILE A 242 11.27 -1.32 6.74
C ILE A 242 11.63 -0.35 7.87
N ASN A 243 12.24 0.80 7.60
CA ASN A 243 12.63 1.74 8.66
C ASN A 243 12.81 3.18 8.11
N PRO A 244 12.43 4.25 8.85
CA PRO A 244 11.63 4.22 10.07
C PRO A 244 10.21 3.72 9.77
N LEU A 245 9.70 2.80 10.57
CA LEU A 245 8.36 2.26 10.36
C LEU A 245 7.32 3.27 10.85
N ILE A 246 6.50 3.78 9.93
CA ILE A 246 5.40 4.69 10.24
C ILE A 246 4.31 3.89 10.96
N THR A 247 3.96 4.31 12.18
CA THR A 247 3.02 3.61 13.06
C THR A 247 1.62 4.21 13.09
N GLU A 248 1.46 5.43 12.62
CA GLU A 248 0.22 6.20 12.54
C GLU A 248 0.26 7.13 11.32
N LEU A 249 -0.91 7.55 10.82
CA LEU A 249 -1.00 8.50 9.72
C LEU A 249 -1.46 9.86 10.24
N ASN A 250 -0.67 10.89 9.95
CA ASN A 250 -0.96 12.28 10.20
C ASN A 250 -0.11 13.18 9.28
N LEU A 251 -0.30 14.49 9.36
CA LEU A 251 0.47 15.48 8.60
C LEU A 251 1.99 15.30 8.71
N TYR A 252 2.51 14.92 9.88
CA TYR A 252 3.94 14.77 10.09
C TYR A 252 4.47 13.46 9.50
N THR A 253 3.75 12.37 9.71
CA THR A 253 4.16 11.02 9.30
C THR A 253 3.92 10.72 7.82
N LEU A 254 3.23 11.61 7.11
CA LEU A 254 3.05 11.56 5.64
C LEU A 254 3.89 12.59 4.89
N ASP A 255 4.79 13.29 5.59
CA ASP A 255 5.77 14.19 4.99
C ASP A 255 7.17 13.56 5.03
N ILE A 256 7.78 13.34 3.87
CA ILE A 256 9.09 12.69 3.78
C ILE A 256 10.18 13.46 4.54
N GLU A 257 10.10 14.79 4.62
CA GLU A 257 11.09 15.59 5.36
C GLU A 257 11.02 15.34 6.86
N ASN A 258 9.85 14.99 7.39
CA ASN A 258 9.64 14.64 8.79
C ASN A 258 9.91 13.15 9.05
N ILE A 259 9.55 12.28 8.11
CA ILE A 259 9.91 10.86 8.15
C ILE A 259 11.43 10.71 8.25
N LEU A 260 12.21 11.44 7.46
CA LEU A 260 13.67 11.38 7.48
C LEU A 260 14.28 11.82 8.84
N LYS A 261 13.60 12.71 9.56
CA LYS A 261 13.99 13.15 10.91
C LYS A 261 13.55 12.17 12.01
N THR A 262 12.70 11.19 11.68
CA THR A 262 12.19 10.22 12.65
C THR A 262 13.31 9.27 13.07
N LYS A 263 13.46 9.05 14.37
CA LYS A 263 14.44 8.09 14.90
C LYS A 263 14.12 6.70 14.38
N HIS A 264 15.18 5.97 14.00
CA HIS A 264 15.07 4.58 13.61
C HIS A 264 14.46 3.78 14.76
N ASN A 265 13.30 3.19 14.50
CA ASN A 265 12.50 2.54 15.52
C ASN A 265 12.56 1.02 15.39
N VAL A 266 12.81 0.48 14.19
CA VAL A 266 12.91 -0.95 13.95
C VAL A 266 14.33 -1.43 14.20
N LYS A 267 14.48 -2.38 15.14
CA LYS A 267 15.73 -3.07 15.46
C LYS A 267 16.01 -4.22 14.51
N SER A 268 14.99 -5.03 14.26
CA SER A 268 15.09 -6.20 13.40
C SER A 268 13.73 -6.54 12.82
N PHE A 269 13.73 -7.29 11.73
CA PHE A 269 12.52 -7.87 11.17
C PHE A 269 12.67 -9.36 10.96
N MET A 270 11.55 -10.05 10.84
CA MET A 270 11.49 -11.50 10.63
C MET A 270 10.47 -11.80 9.54
N ILE A 271 10.85 -12.63 8.58
CA ILE A 271 9.91 -13.13 7.57
C ILE A 271 9.28 -14.42 8.08
N ILE A 272 7.95 -14.40 8.18
CA ILE A 272 7.17 -15.55 8.64
C ILE A 272 6.42 -16.19 7.48
N THR A 273 6.23 -17.50 7.58
CA THR A 273 5.47 -18.28 6.61
C THR A 273 4.74 -19.42 7.32
N GLU A 274 3.51 -19.67 6.89
CA GLU A 274 2.69 -20.77 7.38
C GLU A 274 3.13 -22.13 6.78
N ASP A 275 3.74 -22.15 5.58
CA ASP A 275 4.09 -23.39 4.88
C ASP A 275 5.61 -23.52 4.61
N LYS A 276 6.33 -23.93 5.66
CA LYS A 276 7.78 -24.17 5.62
C LYS A 276 8.21 -25.26 4.63
N LYS A 277 7.30 -26.15 4.19
CA LYS A 277 7.65 -27.27 3.30
C LYS A 277 7.75 -26.84 1.85
N ILE A 278 7.12 -25.72 1.50
CA ILE A 278 7.02 -25.21 0.13
C ILE A 278 8.14 -24.24 -0.22
N LEU A 279 8.61 -23.48 0.76
CA LEU A 279 9.63 -22.46 0.59
C LEU A 279 11.00 -22.99 1.02
N LYS A 280 12.03 -22.75 0.19
CA LYS A 280 13.42 -23.10 0.52
C LYS A 280 14.10 -22.07 1.42
N GLY A 281 13.64 -20.82 1.34
CA GLY A 281 14.24 -19.66 1.97
C GLY A 281 13.89 -18.41 1.18
N PHE A 282 14.54 -17.31 1.49
CA PHE A 282 14.42 -16.07 0.74
C PHE A 282 15.77 -15.37 0.65
N TRP A 283 15.89 -14.50 -0.33
CA TRP A 283 17.02 -13.59 -0.44
C TRP A 283 16.57 -12.19 -0.08
N SER A 284 17.41 -11.46 0.65
CA SER A 284 17.17 -10.05 0.97
C SER A 284 18.34 -9.14 0.60
N ASP A 285 18.03 -7.98 0.04
CA ASP A 285 18.98 -6.93 -0.36
C ASP A 285 18.52 -5.57 0.21
N PRO A 286 19.19 -5.05 1.26
CA PRO A 286 18.89 -3.75 1.85
C PRO A 286 19.26 -2.56 0.95
N LEU A 287 18.44 -1.53 0.98
CA LEU A 287 18.56 -0.31 0.19
C LEU A 287 18.35 0.92 1.09
N LYS A 288 19.24 1.91 0.98
CA LYS A 288 19.11 3.21 1.66
C LYS A 288 18.74 4.29 0.64
N LEU A 289 17.66 5.01 0.91
CA LEU A 289 17.22 6.23 0.20
C LEU A 289 17.54 7.47 1.02
#